data_AF-A0A2T0WTJ8-F1
#
_entry.id   AF-A0A2T0WTJ8-F1
#
_cell.length_a   1.000
_cell.length_b   1.000
_cell.length_c   1.000
_cell.angle_alpha   90.00
_cell.angle_beta   90.00
_cell.angle_gamma   90.00
#
_symmetry.space_group_name_H-M   'P 1'
#
loop_
_entity.id
_entity.type
_entity.pdbx_description
1 polymer ?
#
loop_
_entity_poly.entity_id
_entity_poly.type
_entity_poly.pdbx_seq_one_letter_code
_entity_poly.pdbx_strand_id
1 'polypeptide(L)'
;MTQHEPEIIFSHYTQTATIDGHDFAVEIYKTSLAPRWILSVENQFGTLTVSDTPPYFGDVLAWRAFQELLSEEGIKAFYNKKERRERGL
;
A
#
# COMPACT_ATOMS: atom_id res chain seq x y z
N MET A 1 -0.21 21.60 27.39
CA MET A 1 -0.82 20.36 26.87
C MET A 1 0.11 19.83 25.79
N THR A 2 0.81 18.73 26.04
CA THR A 2 1.56 18.02 25.00
C THR A 2 0.55 17.35 24.08
N GLN A 3 0.38 17.87 22.86
CA GLN A 3 -0.22 17.08 21.80
C GLN A 3 0.72 15.92 21.54
N HIS A 4 0.33 14.72 21.97
CA HIS A 4 1.07 13.51 21.63
C HIS A 4 0.94 13.29 20.13
N GLU A 5 2.07 13.10 19.45
CA GLU A 5 2.07 12.74 18.04
C GLU A 5 1.24 11.46 17.86
N PRO A 6 0.39 11.39 16.81
CA PRO A 6 -0.39 10.20 16.54
C PRO A 6 0.52 8.97 16.38
N GLU A 7 0.20 7.90 17.10
CA GLU A 7 0.87 6.61 16.93
C GLU A 7 0.40 5.96 15.61
N ILE A 8 1.32 5.36 14.86
CA ILE A 8 1.01 4.56 13.68
C ILE A 8 0.75 3.12 14.12
N ILE A 9 -0.41 2.59 13.75
CA ILE A 9 -0.84 1.23 14.06
C ILE A 9 -0.88 0.45 12.74
N PHE A 10 -0.04 -0.58 12.63
CA PHE A 10 0.00 -1.46 11.47
C PHE A 10 -0.98 -2.64 11.62
N SER A 11 -1.63 -3.00 10.52
CA SER A 11 -2.45 -4.20 10.42
C SER A 11 -1.59 -5.44 10.35
N HIS A 12 -2.14 -6.58 10.76
CA HIS A 12 -1.56 -7.91 10.55
C HIS A 12 -1.40 -8.31 9.07
N TYR A 13 -2.03 -7.57 8.14
CA TYR A 13 -1.89 -7.77 6.70
C TYR A 13 -0.67 -7.05 6.12
N THR A 14 0.01 -6.24 6.93
CA THR A 14 1.28 -5.61 6.53
C THR A 14 2.33 -6.70 6.29
N GLN A 15 2.84 -6.77 5.07
CA GLN A 15 3.81 -7.79 4.69
C GLN A 15 4.61 -7.39 3.46
N THR A 16 5.76 -8.05 3.28
CA THR A 16 6.43 -8.08 1.98
C THR A 16 5.75 -9.11 1.09
N ALA A 17 5.50 -8.76 -0.17
CA ALA A 17 4.91 -9.64 -1.18
C ALA A 17 5.81 -9.71 -2.41
N THR A 18 6.15 -10.91 -2.86
CA THR A 18 6.83 -11.15 -4.13
C THR A 18 5.81 -11.64 -5.15
N ILE A 19 5.60 -10.88 -6.23
CA ILE A 19 4.61 -11.17 -7.28
C ILE A 19 5.30 -11.04 -8.63
N ASP A 20 5.20 -12.06 -9.47
CA ASP A 20 5.87 -12.13 -10.78
C ASP A 20 7.40 -11.86 -10.72
N GLY A 21 8.04 -12.14 -9.59
CA GLY A 21 9.46 -11.86 -9.35
C GLY A 21 9.77 -10.41 -8.96
N HIS A 22 8.75 -9.61 -8.65
CA HIS A 22 8.88 -8.25 -8.16
C HIS A 22 8.50 -8.16 -6.68
N ASP A 23 9.37 -7.54 -5.88
CA ASP A 23 9.13 -7.34 -4.46
C ASP A 23 8.38 -6.03 -4.19
N PHE A 24 7.40 -6.13 -3.30
CA PHE A 24 6.60 -5.02 -2.81
C PHE A 24 6.55 -5.03 -1.29
N ALA A 25 6.70 -3.86 -0.66
CA ALA A 25 6.32 -3.66 0.73
C ALA A 25 4.86 -3.19 0.75
N VAL A 26 3.95 -4.04 1.24
CA VAL A 26 2.54 -3.71 1.39
C VAL A 26 2.29 -3.35 2.84
N GLU A 27 2.04 -2.07 3.10
CA GLU A 27 1.74 -1.56 4.43
C GLU A 27 0.27 -1.16 4.51
N ILE A 28 -0.41 -1.68 5.53
CA ILE A 28 -1.77 -1.27 5.86
C ILE A 28 -1.73 -0.69 7.26
N TYR A 29 -1.98 0.60 7.38
CA TYR A 29 -1.82 1.31 8.64
C TYR A 29 -2.92 2.33 8.88
N LYS A 30 -3.07 2.74 10.13
CA LYS A 30 -3.89 3.88 10.55
C LYS A 30 -3.18 4.65 11.65
N THR A 31 -3.68 5.82 12.00
CA THR A 31 -3.18 6.56 13.15
C THR A 31 -4.07 6.35 14.37
N SER A 32 -3.54 6.54 15.58
CA SER A 32 -4.34 6.50 16.81
C SER A 32 -5.47 7.55 16.83
N LEU A 33 -5.34 8.62 16.04
CA LEU A 33 -6.32 9.70 15.92
C LEU A 33 -7.39 9.45 14.85
N ALA A 34 -7.17 8.53 13.90
CA ALA A 34 -8.09 8.27 12.79
C ALA A 34 -8.40 6.77 12.66
N PRO A 35 -9.68 6.36 12.72
CA PRO A 35 -10.05 4.94 12.69
C PRO A 35 -9.94 4.31 11.29
N ARG A 36 -9.63 5.08 10.25
CA ARG A 36 -9.60 4.59 8.87
C ARG A 36 -8.21 4.13 8.44
N TRP A 37 -8.18 3.07 7.66
CA TRP A 37 -6.98 2.40 7.19
C TRP A 37 -6.54 2.94 5.83
N ILE A 38 -5.23 3.04 5.66
CA ILE A 38 -4.56 3.43 4.43
C ILE A 38 -3.82 2.21 3.91
N LEU A 39 -3.90 1.99 2.60
CA LEU A 39 -3.05 1.02 1.91
C LEU A 39 -1.89 1.79 1.28
N SER A 40 -0.67 1.33 1.52
CA SER A 40 0.55 1.83 0.90
C SER A 40 1.32 0.66 0.30
N VAL A 41 1.73 0.79 -0.95
CA VAL A 41 2.51 -0.22 -1.65
C VAL A 41 3.76 0.42 -2.21
N GLU A 42 4.91 0.03 -1.67
CA GLU A 42 6.21 0.47 -2.16
C GLU A 42 6.82 -0.62 -3.05
N ASN A 43 7.29 -0.23 -4.23
CA ASN A 43 8.01 -1.14 -5.11
C ASN A 43 9.53 -1.14 -4.81
N GLN A 44 10.26 -2.07 -5.43
CA GLN A 44 11.73 -2.19 -5.30
C GLN A 44 12.55 -0.93 -5.67
N PHE A 45 11.96 0.07 -6.33
CA PHE A 45 12.62 1.34 -6.66
C PHE A 45 12.32 2.45 -5.63
N GLY A 46 11.52 2.16 -4.61
CA GLY A 46 11.04 3.13 -3.64
C GLY A 46 9.87 3.99 -4.12
N THR A 47 9.23 3.61 -5.24
CA THR A 47 8.00 4.29 -5.67
C THR A 47 6.84 3.82 -4.81
N LEU A 48 6.19 4.79 -4.15
CA LEU A 48 5.06 4.58 -3.26
C LEU A 48 3.72 4.80 -3.98
N THR A 49 2.85 3.79 -3.94
CA THR A 49 1.46 3.88 -4.37
C THR A 49 0.57 3.87 -3.14
N VAL A 50 -0.08 5.00 -2.85
CA VAL A 50 -0.95 5.15 -1.67
C VAL A 50 -2.40 5.20 -2.11
N SER A 51 -3.23 4.41 -1.44
CA SER A 51 -4.69 4.48 -1.54
C SER A 51 -5.26 4.99 -0.22
N ASP A 52 -5.60 6.28 -0.21
CA ASP A 52 -6.08 7.02 0.95
C ASP A 52 -7.33 7.89 0.67
N THR A 53 -7.90 7.83 -0.53
CA THR A 53 -8.98 8.73 -0.93
C THR A 53 -10.11 7.97 -1.66
N PRO A 54 -11.15 7.48 -0.96
CA PRO A 54 -11.33 7.52 0.50
C PRO A 54 -10.54 6.42 1.25
N PRO A 55 -10.12 6.66 2.51
CA PRO A 55 -9.50 5.64 3.35
C PRO A 55 -10.50 4.51 3.70
N TYR A 56 -9.98 3.31 3.91
CA TYR A 56 -10.79 2.10 4.15
C TYR A 56 -11.33 2.03 5.58
N PHE A 57 -12.55 1.53 5.75
CA PHE A 57 -13.15 1.34 7.08
C PHE A 57 -12.53 0.16 7.86
N GLY A 58 -11.86 -0.76 7.18
CA GLY A 58 -11.20 -1.92 7.78
C GLY A 58 -9.94 -2.29 7.00
N ASP A 59 -8.97 -2.86 7.69
CA ASP A 59 -7.73 -3.36 7.11
C ASP A 59 -7.97 -4.49 6.10
N VAL A 60 -8.95 -5.36 6.34
CA VAL A 60 -9.38 -6.37 5.36
C VAL A 60 -9.82 -5.73 4.03
N LEU A 61 -10.48 -4.57 4.07
CA LEU A 61 -10.91 -3.86 2.86
C LEU A 61 -9.72 -3.25 2.13
N ALA A 62 -8.75 -2.70 2.87
CA ALA A 62 -7.49 -2.22 2.30
C ALA A 62 -6.72 -3.36 1.61
N TRP A 63 -6.65 -4.53 2.24
CA TRP A 63 -6.03 -5.71 1.64
C TRP A 63 -6.76 -6.18 0.38
N ARG A 64 -8.10 -6.22 0.39
CA ARG A 64 -8.88 -6.58 -0.80
C ARG A 64 -8.65 -5.62 -1.95
N ALA A 65 -8.54 -4.33 -1.68
CA ALA A 65 -8.25 -3.35 -2.73
C ALA A 65 -6.86 -3.55 -3.34
N PHE A 66 -5.86 -3.96 -2.55
CA PHE A 66 -4.57 -4.38 -3.08
C PHE A 66 -4.71 -5.57 -4.04
N GLN A 67 -5.46 -6.59 -3.63
CA GLN A 67 -5.70 -7.78 -4.47
C GLN A 67 -6.48 -7.46 -5.74
N GLU A 68 -7.48 -6.56 -5.65
CA GLU A 68 -8.29 -6.10 -6.78
C GLU A 68 -7.44 -5.33 -7.78
N LEU A 69 -6.65 -4.35 -7.32
CA LEU A 69 -5.75 -3.59 -8.17
C LEU A 69 -4.71 -4.49 -8.86
N LEU A 70 -4.18 -5.48 -8.13
CA LEU A 70 -3.29 -6.48 -8.70
C LEU A 70 -4.00 -7.34 -9.75
N SER A 71 -5.27 -7.69 -9.53
CA SER A 71 -6.05 -8.48 -10.49
C SER A 71 -6.41 -7.69 -11.75
N GLU A 72 -6.72 -6.40 -11.63
CA GLU A 72 -7.18 -5.57 -12.74
C GLU A 72 -6.02 -5.03 -13.58
N GLU A 73 -4.98 -4.55 -12.92
CA GLU A 73 -3.86 -3.88 -13.58
C GLU A 73 -2.59 -4.73 -13.62
N GLY A 74 -2.46 -5.73 -12.75
CA GLY A 74 -1.21 -6.45 -12.55
C GLY A 74 -0.20 -5.62 -11.77
N ILE A 75 1.05 -6.10 -11.74
CA ILE A 75 2.13 -5.42 -11.01
C ILE A 75 2.41 -4.00 -11.51
N LYS A 76 2.04 -3.67 -12.76
CA LYS A 76 2.28 -2.35 -13.36
C LYS A 76 1.61 -1.22 -12.58
N ALA A 77 0.52 -1.49 -11.86
CA ALA A 77 -0.18 -0.52 -11.02
C ALA A 77 0.76 0.20 -10.04
N PHE A 78 1.77 -0.54 -9.56
CA PHE A 78 2.71 -0.09 -8.53
C PHE A 78 4.02 0.47 -9.11
N TYR A 79 4.10 0.69 -10.42
CA TYR A 79 5.26 1.28 -11.08
C TYR A 79 4.90 2.58 -11.78
N ASN A 80 5.80 3.56 -11.72
CA ASN A 80 5.67 4.76 -12.51
C ASN A 80 6.03 4.52 -13.99
N LYS A 81 5.73 5.49 -14.86
CA LYS A 81 5.96 5.36 -16.31
C LYS A 81 7.41 5.08 -16.70
N LYS A 82 8.38 5.57 -15.93
CA LYS A 82 9.80 5.38 -16.21
C LYS A 82 10.22 3.95 -15.86
N GLU A 83 9.86 3.48 -14.67
CA GLU A 83 10.18 2.14 -14.18
C GLU A 83 9.54 1.04 -15.02
N ARG A 84 8.29 1.26 -15.48
CA ARG A 84 7.61 0.34 -16.40
C ARG A 84 8.46 0.09 -17.65
N ARG A 85 9.00 1.17 -18.25
CA ARG A 85 9.89 1.05 -19.42
C ARG A 85 11.19 0.32 -19.11
N GLU A 86 11.78 0.56 -17.94
CA GLU A 86 13.03 -0.11 -17.52
C GLU A 86 12.82 -1.61 -17.26
N ARG A 87 11.61 -2.01 -16.85
CA ARG A 87 11.25 -3.41 -16.55
C ARG A 87 10.52 -4.13 -17.68
N GLY A 88 10.15 -3.43 -18.75
CA GLY A 88 9.36 -4.02 -19.84
C GLY A 88 7.90 -4.32 -19.48
N LEU A 89 7.32 -3.53 -18.55
CA LEU A 89 5.93 -3.59 -18.08
C LEU A 89 4.99 -2.65 -18.84
#